data_AF-A9D4P5-F1
#
_entry.id   AF-A9D4P5-F1
#
_cell.length_a   1.000
_cell.length_b   1.000
_cell.length_c   1.000
_cell.angle_alpha   90.00
_cell.angle_beta   90.00
_cell.angle_gamma   90.00
#
_symmetry.space_group_name_H-M   'P 1'
#
loop_
_entity.id
_entity.type
_entity.pdbx_description
1 polymer ?
#
loop_
_entity_poly.entity_id
_entity_poly.type
_entity_poly.pdbx_seq_one_letter_code
_entity_poly.pdbx_strand_id
1 'polypeptide(L)'
;MSYRNKPKQTQSSAAAKAGFYSRSARRIDAGQHNTSKLPRQYATRKDPLNGLFEQHVVPLLEKEPSLQPITLFEKLEEIAPGQLERSQLRTLQRRIKTWRVIHGPEQDVIFRQKHTPGAMGISDYTWANELNITLAGNTFKHKLYHYRLVFSGWTYVEVVLGGESFESLSSGLQNAFWQSGGVPLTHRTDSLSAAFKNHTEAEVLTERYTKLCTHYGVKATRNNKGVAHENGAIEGPNGHLKRKIEQQLLLRDSRDFTDLKQYRDFINVIVAKINRQCHTGYLEECAYLSSLPARRIHDFSEQYVKVTSSSIASQVMIPLLLKELRLPAIAKAWPDIALKAVREPWEPELFLAQSCEIEATHRQEVRLKRLLKESQLPIGKQLSQYGFSEVVGISAVQVKRKASELSWLRQGHNILLFGASGLGKTHIAAALGYALIEQSVRVKFTTGTAMVQHLQKAREGLGLEDALKKPDKYELLILDDIGYVKKSDSESQVLFELIAHRYERNSLVITTNQVFSEWDSIFGDNMMTVAVIDRLVHHAEIYQLEGESYRRKEAMKINGKSGQLN
;
A
#
# COMPACT_ATOMS: atom_id res chain seq x y z
N MET A 1 9.22 -11.94 -43.74
CA MET A 1 10.65 -12.24 -43.99
C MET A 1 10.74 -13.13 -45.22
N SER A 2 11.31 -12.64 -46.31
CA SER A 2 11.54 -13.43 -47.53
C SER A 2 12.64 -14.45 -47.26
N TYR A 3 12.35 -15.75 -47.43
CA TYR A 3 13.33 -16.84 -47.27
C TYR A 3 14.41 -16.87 -48.37
N ARG A 4 14.45 -15.86 -49.24
CA ARG A 4 15.28 -15.82 -50.45
C ARG A 4 16.61 -15.07 -50.29
N ASN A 5 17.14 -14.94 -49.08
CA ASN A 5 18.40 -14.23 -48.81
C ASN A 5 19.68 -15.08 -49.08
N LYS A 6 19.59 -16.23 -49.75
CA LYS A 6 20.76 -17.04 -50.16
C LYS A 6 20.73 -17.34 -51.66
N PRO A 7 21.82 -17.12 -52.42
CA PRO A 7 21.84 -17.12 -53.89
C PRO A 7 21.66 -18.48 -54.59
N LYS A 8 21.24 -19.54 -53.88
CA LYS A 8 21.07 -20.90 -54.42
C LYS A 8 19.73 -21.58 -54.08
N GLN A 9 18.77 -20.91 -53.45
CA GLN A 9 17.48 -21.54 -53.14
C GLN A 9 16.43 -21.30 -54.23
N THR A 10 15.96 -22.39 -54.83
CA THR A 10 14.85 -22.36 -55.79
C THR A 10 13.54 -22.02 -55.08
N GLN A 11 12.65 -21.31 -55.79
CA GLN A 11 11.36 -20.86 -55.24
C GLN A 11 10.51 -22.03 -54.72
N SER A 12 10.60 -23.20 -55.35
CA SER A 12 9.89 -24.41 -54.93
C SER A 12 10.36 -24.89 -53.55
N SER A 13 11.66 -24.85 -53.29
CA SER A 13 12.24 -25.27 -52.00
C SER A 13 11.85 -24.32 -50.86
N ALA A 14 11.86 -23.00 -51.13
CA ALA A 14 11.41 -22.01 -50.16
C ALA A 14 9.91 -22.13 -49.84
N ALA A 15 9.07 -22.38 -50.86
CA ALA A 15 7.63 -22.59 -50.71
C ALA A 15 7.32 -23.84 -49.87
N ALA A 16 8.01 -24.95 -50.13
CA ALA A 16 7.86 -26.19 -49.38
C ALA A 16 8.26 -26.02 -47.90
N LYS A 17 9.39 -25.34 -47.63
CA LYS A 17 9.82 -25.03 -46.25
C LYS A 17 8.82 -24.14 -45.50
N ALA A 18 8.15 -23.24 -46.20
CA ALA A 18 7.17 -22.33 -45.61
C ALA A 18 5.74 -22.92 -45.58
N GLY A 19 5.55 -24.15 -46.06
CA GLY A 19 4.29 -24.88 -45.94
C GLY A 19 3.19 -24.45 -46.93
N PHE A 20 3.52 -23.85 -48.07
CA PHE A 20 2.54 -23.47 -49.09
C PHE A 20 2.96 -23.87 -50.52
N TYR A 21 1.96 -24.05 -51.40
CA TYR A 21 2.18 -24.45 -52.79
C TYR A 21 3.07 -23.47 -53.56
N SER A 22 3.91 -24.00 -54.46
CA SER A 22 4.82 -23.23 -55.31
C SER A 22 4.09 -22.18 -56.17
N ARG A 23 2.84 -22.47 -56.59
CA ARG A 23 1.99 -21.52 -57.33
C ARG A 23 1.58 -20.31 -56.47
N SER A 24 1.34 -20.51 -55.18
CA SER A 24 1.06 -19.42 -54.23
C SER A 24 2.31 -18.58 -53.97
N ALA A 25 3.47 -19.22 -53.82
CA ALA A 25 4.75 -18.53 -53.68
C ALA A 25 5.05 -17.63 -54.88
N ARG A 26 4.77 -18.09 -56.11
CA ARG A 26 4.88 -17.26 -57.34
C ARG A 26 3.99 -16.02 -57.29
N ARG A 27 2.73 -16.15 -56.84
CA ARG A 27 1.80 -15.01 -56.74
C ARG A 27 2.24 -14.01 -55.67
N ILE A 28 2.82 -14.48 -54.56
CA ILE A 28 3.36 -13.62 -53.50
C ILE A 28 4.59 -12.86 -54.00
N ASP A 29 5.55 -13.54 -54.62
CA ASP A 29 6.77 -12.92 -55.18
C ASP A 29 6.43 -11.91 -56.29
N ALA A 30 5.41 -12.18 -57.11
CA ALA A 30 4.93 -11.27 -58.15
C ALA A 30 4.06 -10.11 -57.62
N GLY A 31 3.88 -10.00 -56.30
CA GLY A 31 3.04 -8.96 -55.69
C GLY A 31 1.53 -9.11 -55.92
N GLN A 32 1.09 -10.21 -56.54
CA GLN A 32 -0.31 -10.48 -56.90
C GLN A 32 -1.09 -11.20 -55.78
N HIS A 33 -0.73 -10.95 -54.53
CA HIS A 33 -1.40 -11.51 -53.36
C HIS A 33 -2.33 -10.46 -52.77
N ASN A 34 -3.63 -10.66 -52.96
CA ASN A 34 -4.64 -9.75 -52.42
C ASN A 34 -4.86 -10.08 -50.93
N THR A 35 -4.18 -9.35 -50.02
CA THR A 35 -4.35 -9.49 -48.57
C THR A 35 -5.59 -8.75 -48.05
N SER A 36 -6.07 -7.77 -48.80
CA SER A 36 -7.34 -7.10 -48.55
C SER A 36 -8.50 -7.94 -49.10
N LYS A 37 -9.09 -8.80 -48.25
CA LYS A 37 -10.49 -9.17 -48.46
C LYS A 37 -11.32 -7.89 -48.26
N LEU A 38 -11.68 -7.22 -49.36
CA LEU A 38 -12.71 -6.18 -49.32
C LEU A 38 -13.97 -6.79 -48.67
N PRO A 39 -14.65 -6.08 -47.76
CA PRO A 39 -15.85 -6.59 -47.12
C PRO A 39 -16.88 -6.92 -48.21
N ARG A 40 -17.44 -8.14 -48.15
CA ARG A 40 -18.48 -8.57 -49.10
C ARG A 40 -19.68 -7.64 -48.95
N GLN A 41 -20.08 -6.97 -50.03
CA GLN A 41 -21.23 -6.06 -50.05
C GLN A 41 -22.59 -6.78 -50.13
N TYR A 42 -22.60 -8.10 -50.30
CA TYR A 42 -23.81 -8.92 -50.34
C TYR A 42 -23.87 -9.89 -49.16
N ALA A 43 -25.03 -9.96 -48.49
CA ALA A 43 -25.30 -10.93 -47.44
C ALA A 43 -25.76 -12.26 -48.07
N THR A 44 -25.09 -13.36 -47.75
CA THR A 44 -25.45 -14.69 -48.31
C THR A 44 -26.67 -15.32 -47.62
N ARG A 45 -27.11 -14.77 -46.48
CA ARG A 45 -28.30 -15.18 -45.71
C ARG A 45 -28.92 -13.94 -45.05
N LYS A 46 -30.25 -13.92 -44.89
CA LYS A 46 -30.93 -12.92 -44.06
C LYS A 46 -30.44 -13.09 -42.61
N ASP A 47 -30.02 -11.99 -41.99
CA ASP A 47 -29.55 -12.00 -40.60
C ASP A 47 -30.75 -12.13 -39.65
N PRO A 48 -30.83 -13.21 -38.86
CA PRO A 48 -31.98 -13.46 -37.99
C PRO A 48 -32.06 -12.51 -36.79
N LEU A 49 -30.98 -11.79 -36.47
CA LEU A 49 -30.92 -10.86 -35.34
C LEU A 49 -31.01 -9.38 -35.78
N ASN A 50 -31.26 -9.13 -37.06
CA ASN A 50 -31.26 -7.78 -37.63
C ASN A 50 -32.43 -6.97 -37.03
N GLY A 51 -32.14 -5.84 -36.37
CA GLY A 51 -33.13 -4.99 -35.71
C GLY A 51 -33.44 -5.43 -34.28
N LEU A 52 -33.58 -6.73 -34.00
CA LEU A 52 -33.84 -7.25 -32.65
C LEU A 52 -32.66 -7.02 -31.69
N PHE A 53 -31.43 -7.09 -32.20
CA PHE A 53 -30.23 -6.89 -31.38
C PHE A 53 -30.12 -5.45 -30.88
N GLU A 54 -30.22 -4.48 -31.79
CA GLU A 54 -30.10 -3.06 -31.46
C GLU A 54 -31.29 -2.55 -30.62
N GLN A 55 -32.50 -3.04 -30.89
CA GLN A 55 -33.71 -2.58 -30.20
C GLN A 55 -33.88 -3.15 -28.79
N HIS A 56 -33.51 -4.41 -28.57
CA HIS A 56 -33.82 -5.10 -27.31
C HIS A 56 -32.58 -5.55 -26.52
N VAL A 57 -31.49 -5.93 -27.19
CA VAL A 57 -30.30 -6.48 -26.50
C VAL A 57 -29.36 -5.37 -26.05
N VAL A 58 -29.12 -4.35 -26.89
CA VAL A 58 -28.21 -3.24 -26.56
C VAL A 58 -28.66 -2.46 -25.31
N PRO A 59 -29.94 -2.03 -25.16
CA PRO A 59 -30.37 -1.29 -23.96
C PRO A 59 -30.24 -2.10 -22.67
N LEU A 60 -30.44 -3.42 -22.73
CA LEU A 60 -30.26 -4.31 -21.59
C LEU A 60 -28.78 -4.43 -21.19
N LEU A 61 -27.88 -4.51 -22.19
CA LEU A 61 -26.44 -4.58 -21.96
C LEU A 61 -25.85 -3.24 -21.49
N GLU A 62 -26.40 -2.11 -21.91
CA GLU A 62 -26.00 -0.78 -21.42
C GLU A 62 -26.41 -0.58 -19.96
N LYS A 63 -27.60 -1.08 -19.59
CA LYS A 63 -28.09 -1.02 -18.22
C LYS A 63 -27.35 -1.97 -17.28
N GLU A 64 -27.07 -3.20 -17.73
CA GLU A 64 -26.38 -4.22 -16.93
C GLU A 64 -25.44 -5.06 -17.83
N PRO A 65 -24.16 -4.66 -17.94
CA PRO A 65 -23.19 -5.31 -18.83
C PRO A 65 -22.90 -6.77 -18.50
N SER A 66 -23.23 -7.23 -17.29
CA SER A 66 -22.95 -8.60 -16.80
C SER A 66 -23.93 -9.68 -17.31
N LEU A 67 -25.06 -9.28 -17.91
CA LEU A 67 -26.13 -10.20 -18.35
C LEU A 67 -25.63 -11.34 -19.25
N GLN A 68 -26.02 -12.58 -18.94
CA GLN A 68 -25.53 -13.72 -19.70
C GLN A 68 -26.19 -13.81 -21.09
N PRO A 69 -25.46 -14.21 -22.14
CA PRO A 69 -26.03 -14.36 -23.49
C PRO A 69 -27.20 -15.33 -23.59
N ILE A 70 -27.30 -16.32 -22.70
CA ILE A 70 -28.41 -17.27 -22.68
C ILE A 70 -29.67 -16.63 -22.12
N THR A 71 -29.54 -15.82 -21.06
CA THR A 71 -30.64 -15.03 -20.47
C THR A 71 -31.20 -14.02 -21.46
N LEU A 72 -30.32 -13.37 -22.25
CA LEU A 72 -30.74 -12.45 -23.30
C LEU A 72 -31.41 -13.17 -24.48
N PHE A 73 -31.02 -14.42 -24.76
CA PHE A 73 -31.67 -15.25 -25.79
C PHE A 73 -33.07 -15.67 -25.36
N GLU A 74 -33.24 -16.15 -24.12
CA GLU A 74 -34.54 -16.48 -23.54
C GLU A 74 -35.47 -15.25 -23.54
N LYS A 75 -34.93 -14.08 -23.21
CA LYS A 75 -35.71 -12.83 -23.24
C LYS A 75 -36.16 -12.44 -24.65
N LEU A 76 -35.32 -12.70 -25.66
CA LEU A 76 -35.70 -12.49 -27.06
C LEU A 76 -36.76 -13.51 -27.53
N GLU A 77 -36.71 -14.75 -27.05
CA GLU A 77 -37.76 -15.76 -27.31
C GLU A 77 -39.11 -15.34 -26.69
N GLU A 78 -39.11 -14.70 -25.53
CA GLU A 78 -40.34 -14.14 -24.92
C GLU A 78 -40.93 -12.98 -25.74
N ILE A 79 -40.08 -12.09 -26.26
CA ILE A 79 -40.51 -10.88 -26.99
C ILE A 79 -40.93 -11.20 -28.43
N ALA A 80 -40.24 -12.15 -29.07
CA ALA A 80 -40.47 -12.53 -30.46
C ALA A 80 -40.53 -14.07 -30.61
N PRO A 81 -41.60 -14.71 -30.10
CA PRO A 81 -41.72 -16.17 -30.10
C PRO A 81 -41.72 -16.72 -31.54
N GLY A 82 -40.91 -17.75 -31.78
CA GLY A 82 -40.82 -18.45 -33.06
C GLY A 82 -39.99 -17.76 -34.16
N GLN A 83 -39.42 -16.58 -33.91
CA GLN A 83 -38.54 -15.90 -34.88
C GLN A 83 -37.06 -16.32 -34.78
N LEU A 84 -36.65 -16.85 -33.62
CA LEU A 84 -35.27 -17.26 -33.36
C LEU A 84 -35.20 -18.77 -33.12
N GLU A 85 -34.17 -19.40 -33.69
CA GLU A 85 -33.86 -20.80 -33.42
C GLU A 85 -32.64 -20.90 -32.50
N ARG A 86 -32.56 -21.93 -31.65
CA ARG A 86 -31.38 -22.20 -30.80
C ARG A 86 -30.06 -22.27 -31.58
N SER A 87 -30.09 -22.61 -32.87
CA SER A 87 -28.93 -22.61 -33.77
C SER A 87 -28.25 -21.22 -33.87
N GLN A 88 -28.99 -20.16 -33.58
CA GLN A 88 -28.57 -18.75 -33.69
C GLN A 88 -27.98 -18.19 -32.38
N LEU A 89 -28.04 -18.95 -31.26
CA LEU A 89 -27.45 -18.57 -29.98
C LEU A 89 -25.94 -18.25 -30.10
N ARG A 90 -25.20 -19.03 -30.89
CA ARG A 90 -23.78 -18.78 -31.16
C ARG A 90 -23.54 -17.44 -31.88
N THR A 91 -24.48 -17.02 -32.73
CA THR A 91 -24.41 -15.74 -33.44
C THR A 91 -24.67 -14.59 -32.48
N LEU A 92 -25.67 -14.73 -31.61
CA LEU A 92 -25.96 -13.76 -30.54
C LEU A 92 -24.77 -13.61 -29.58
N GLN A 93 -24.22 -14.73 -29.07
CA GLN A 93 -23.03 -14.73 -28.21
C GLN A 93 -21.85 -14.00 -28.84
N ARG A 94 -21.61 -14.19 -30.13
CA ARG A 94 -20.55 -13.47 -30.87
C ARG A 94 -20.81 -11.97 -30.93
N ARG A 95 -22.04 -11.54 -31.22
CA ARG A 95 -22.41 -10.11 -31.25
C ARG A 95 -22.28 -9.44 -29.89
N ILE A 96 -22.77 -10.09 -28.83
CA ILE A 96 -22.62 -9.61 -27.44
C ILE A 96 -21.14 -9.50 -27.08
N LYS A 97 -20.32 -10.50 -27.44
CA LYS A 97 -18.86 -10.46 -27.21
C LYS A 97 -18.20 -9.27 -27.92
N THR A 98 -18.52 -9.05 -29.19
CA THR A 98 -17.99 -7.91 -29.95
C THR A 98 -18.46 -6.58 -29.36
N TRP A 99 -19.73 -6.47 -28.99
CA TRP A 99 -20.29 -5.28 -28.37
C TRP A 99 -19.59 -4.95 -27.05
N ARG A 100 -19.36 -5.95 -26.18
CA ARG A 100 -18.62 -5.81 -24.92
C ARG A 100 -17.14 -5.43 -25.10
N VAL A 101 -16.51 -5.81 -26.21
CA VAL A 101 -15.13 -5.40 -26.50
C VAL A 101 -15.07 -3.91 -26.85
N ILE A 102 -16.13 -3.38 -27.48
CA ILE A 102 -16.18 -1.98 -27.92
C ILE A 102 -16.72 -1.05 -26.82
N HIS A 103 -17.67 -1.53 -26.00
CA HIS A 103 -18.42 -0.71 -25.04
C HIS A 103 -18.34 -1.21 -23.59
N GLY A 104 -17.65 -2.32 -23.32
CA GLY A 104 -17.44 -2.84 -21.97
C GLY A 104 -16.27 -2.15 -21.25
N PRO A 105 -16.11 -2.40 -19.93
CA PRO A 105 -14.98 -1.85 -19.17
C PRO A 105 -13.64 -2.31 -19.75
N GLU A 106 -12.59 -1.48 -19.61
CA GLU A 106 -11.25 -1.75 -20.13
C GLU A 106 -10.78 -3.16 -19.75
N GLN A 107 -10.38 -3.95 -20.74
CA GLN A 107 -9.80 -5.28 -20.51
C GLN A 107 -8.29 -5.16 -20.30
N ASP A 108 -7.77 -5.89 -19.32
CA ASP A 108 -6.32 -6.00 -19.09
C ASP A 108 -5.61 -6.52 -20.34
N VAL A 109 -4.80 -5.66 -20.96
CA VAL A 109 -3.98 -6.01 -22.12
C VAL A 109 -2.78 -6.84 -21.66
N ILE A 110 -2.79 -8.15 -21.94
CA ILE A 110 -1.64 -9.02 -21.65
C ILE A 110 -0.54 -8.80 -22.69
N PHE A 111 0.51 -8.08 -22.31
CA PHE A 111 1.75 -8.01 -23.09
C PHE A 111 2.62 -9.24 -22.81
N ARG A 112 2.88 -10.05 -23.84
CA ARG A 112 3.85 -11.15 -23.73
C ARG A 112 5.26 -10.59 -23.66
N GLN A 113 5.85 -10.61 -22.46
CA GLN A 113 7.26 -10.26 -22.27
C GLN A 113 8.14 -11.32 -22.93
N LYS A 114 9.09 -10.89 -23.78
CA LYS A 114 10.14 -11.76 -24.32
C LYS A 114 11.38 -11.59 -23.47
N HIS A 115 11.81 -12.66 -22.82
CA HIS A 115 13.05 -12.67 -22.05
C HIS A 115 14.18 -13.20 -22.91
N THR A 116 15.27 -12.45 -22.99
CA THR A 116 16.50 -12.83 -23.70
C THR A 116 17.52 -13.40 -22.69
N PRO A 117 18.23 -14.49 -23.02
CA PRO A 117 19.24 -15.07 -22.14
C PRO A 117 20.29 -14.04 -21.70
N GLY A 118 20.63 -14.01 -20.42
CA GLY A 118 21.71 -13.18 -19.85
C GLY A 118 21.38 -11.69 -19.77
N ALA A 119 20.19 -11.28 -20.21
CA ALA A 119 19.84 -9.88 -20.32
C ALA A 119 19.50 -9.22 -18.98
N MET A 120 18.84 -9.93 -18.07
CA MET A 120 18.30 -9.32 -16.86
C MET A 120 18.35 -10.27 -15.65
N GLY A 121 18.93 -9.78 -14.57
CA GLY A 121 18.72 -10.29 -13.21
C GLY A 121 17.81 -9.36 -12.42
N ILE A 122 16.93 -9.91 -11.60
CA ILE A 122 16.05 -9.14 -10.72
C ILE A 122 16.28 -9.62 -9.28
N SER A 123 16.34 -8.68 -8.35
CA SER A 123 16.39 -8.97 -6.91
C SER A 123 15.29 -8.25 -6.14
N ASP A 124 14.72 -8.92 -5.14
CA ASP A 124 13.72 -8.37 -4.25
C ASP A 124 13.85 -8.93 -2.82
N TYR A 125 13.26 -8.23 -1.85
CA TYR A 125 13.18 -8.67 -0.46
C TYR A 125 11.75 -9.03 -0.10
N THR A 126 11.56 -10.22 0.47
CA THR A 126 10.24 -10.63 0.97
C THR A 126 10.25 -11.03 2.43
N TRP A 127 9.25 -10.54 3.16
CA TRP A 127 9.03 -10.93 4.55
C TRP A 127 8.60 -12.39 4.63
N ALA A 128 9.28 -13.16 5.48
CA ALA A 128 9.00 -14.59 5.69
C ALA A 128 8.32 -14.87 7.04
N ASN A 129 7.81 -13.83 7.71
CA ASN A 129 7.20 -13.95 9.04
C ASN A 129 5.98 -14.87 9.07
N GLU A 130 5.21 -14.95 7.97
CA GLU A 130 4.03 -15.83 7.83
C GLU A 130 4.39 -17.32 7.92
N LEU A 131 5.65 -17.68 7.68
CA LEU A 131 6.13 -19.07 7.81
C LEU A 131 6.25 -19.51 9.29
N ASN A 132 6.16 -18.57 10.25
CA ASN A 132 6.21 -18.83 11.70
C ASN A 132 7.41 -19.70 12.12
N ILE A 133 8.60 -19.38 11.61
CA ILE A 133 9.84 -20.08 11.95
C ILE A 133 10.26 -19.76 13.38
N THR A 134 10.71 -20.77 14.12
CA THR A 134 11.34 -20.62 15.43
C THR A 134 12.79 -21.08 15.40
N LEU A 135 13.66 -20.39 16.12
CA LEU A 135 15.05 -20.78 16.37
C LEU A 135 15.20 -21.10 17.86
N ALA A 136 15.50 -22.36 18.18
CA ALA A 136 15.58 -22.87 19.54
C ALA A 136 14.36 -22.45 20.38
N GLY A 137 13.15 -22.57 19.82
CA GLY A 137 11.88 -22.20 20.47
C GLY A 137 11.53 -20.71 20.44
N ASN A 138 12.41 -19.82 19.95
CA ASN A 138 12.14 -18.39 19.87
C ASN A 138 11.66 -17.98 18.48
N THR A 139 10.59 -17.19 18.41
CA THR A 139 10.05 -16.68 17.14
C THR A 139 11.09 -15.88 16.36
N PHE A 140 11.36 -16.30 15.12
CA PHE A 140 12.42 -15.75 14.29
C PHE A 140 11.88 -14.94 13.11
N LYS A 141 11.85 -13.62 13.29
CA LYS A 141 11.43 -12.66 12.25
C LYS A 141 12.59 -12.35 11.32
N HIS A 142 12.39 -12.54 10.02
CA HIS A 142 13.44 -12.36 9.03
C HIS A 142 12.87 -12.02 7.65
N LYS A 143 13.75 -11.54 6.77
CA LYS A 143 13.50 -11.35 5.35
C LYS A 143 14.30 -12.35 4.54
N LEU A 144 13.79 -12.67 3.35
CA LEU A 144 14.50 -13.42 2.34
C LEU A 144 14.90 -12.45 1.23
N TYR A 145 16.20 -12.32 1.00
CA TYR A 145 16.72 -11.74 -0.23
C TYR A 145 16.56 -12.77 -1.33
N HIS A 146 15.86 -12.43 -2.41
CA HIS A 146 15.61 -13.32 -3.52
C HIS A 146 16.11 -12.68 -4.81
N TYR A 147 17.11 -13.31 -5.41
CA TYR A 147 17.64 -12.97 -6.73
C TYR A 147 17.21 -14.02 -7.75
N ARG A 148 16.90 -13.59 -8.98
CA ARG A 148 16.51 -14.47 -10.08
C ARG A 148 17.02 -13.96 -11.43
N LEU A 149 17.55 -14.88 -12.24
CA LEU A 149 17.76 -14.67 -13.67
C LEU A 149 16.44 -14.83 -14.42
N VAL A 150 16.05 -13.82 -15.19
CA VAL A 150 14.68 -13.74 -15.73
C VAL A 150 14.43 -14.80 -16.81
N PHE A 151 15.43 -15.12 -17.63
CA PHE A 151 15.28 -16.09 -18.72
C PHE A 151 15.20 -17.54 -18.21
N SER A 152 16.23 -18.01 -17.51
CA SER A 152 16.26 -19.40 -17.00
C SER A 152 15.34 -19.60 -15.80
N GLY A 153 15.11 -18.56 -14.99
CA GLY A 153 14.50 -18.69 -13.68
C GLY A 153 15.42 -19.30 -12.62
N TRP A 154 16.74 -19.34 -12.88
CA TRP A 154 17.72 -19.65 -11.84
C TRP A 154 17.63 -18.63 -10.70
N THR A 155 17.69 -19.12 -9.47
CA THR A 155 17.38 -18.34 -8.27
C THR A 155 18.47 -18.50 -7.22
N TYR A 156 18.77 -17.40 -6.52
CA TYR A 156 19.56 -17.38 -5.29
C TYR A 156 18.73 -16.78 -4.16
N VAL A 157 18.81 -17.35 -2.96
CA VAL A 157 18.06 -16.87 -1.79
C VAL A 157 18.97 -16.81 -0.58
N GLU A 158 18.87 -15.73 0.19
CA GLU A 158 19.63 -15.54 1.42
C GLU A 158 18.76 -15.04 2.57
N VAL A 159 19.00 -15.56 3.77
CA VAL A 159 18.29 -15.17 4.99
C VAL A 159 18.95 -13.93 5.61
N VAL A 160 18.21 -12.82 5.66
CA VAL A 160 18.67 -11.50 6.14
C VAL A 160 18.06 -11.18 7.51
N LEU A 161 18.92 -10.82 8.47
CA LEU A 161 18.59 -10.63 9.89
C LEU A 161 18.21 -9.19 10.28
N GLY A 162 18.04 -8.29 9.31
CA GLY A 162 17.83 -6.85 9.56
C GLY A 162 16.95 -6.16 8.52
N GLY A 163 17.02 -4.83 8.48
CA GLY A 163 16.35 -4.00 7.47
C GLY A 163 16.95 -4.18 6.07
N GLU A 164 16.34 -3.54 5.07
CA GLU A 164 16.90 -3.44 3.71
C GLU A 164 18.11 -2.52 3.75
N SER A 165 19.30 -3.07 4.02
CA SER A 165 20.56 -2.32 4.04
C SER A 165 21.35 -2.58 2.76
N PHE A 166 22.20 -1.62 2.36
CA PHE A 166 23.06 -1.78 1.19
C PHE A 166 24.06 -2.92 1.35
N GLU A 167 24.53 -3.19 2.56
CA GLU A 167 25.44 -4.30 2.86
C GLU A 167 24.76 -5.64 2.56
N SER A 168 23.49 -5.81 2.97
CA SER A 168 22.72 -7.02 2.67
C SER A 168 22.46 -7.19 1.17
N LEU A 169 22.21 -6.08 0.46
CA LEU A 169 22.00 -6.09 -0.99
C LEU A 169 23.30 -6.40 -1.74
N SER A 170 24.39 -5.76 -1.33
CA SER A 170 25.73 -5.94 -1.90
C SER A 170 26.19 -7.39 -1.72
N SER A 171 26.10 -7.91 -0.50
CA SER A 171 26.52 -9.27 -0.20
C SER A 171 25.64 -10.30 -0.93
N GLY A 172 24.32 -10.13 -0.87
CA GLY A 172 23.38 -11.02 -1.56
C GLY A 172 23.57 -11.02 -3.08
N LEU A 173 23.75 -9.85 -3.70
CA LEU A 173 23.95 -9.72 -5.13
C LEU A 173 25.31 -10.29 -5.57
N GLN A 174 26.37 -10.02 -4.82
CA GLN A 174 27.68 -10.61 -5.10
C GLN A 174 27.61 -12.14 -4.97
N ASN A 175 27.07 -12.67 -3.87
CA ASN A 175 26.92 -14.10 -3.69
C ASN A 175 26.13 -14.74 -4.83
N ALA A 176 25.05 -14.10 -5.29
CA ALA A 176 24.29 -14.54 -6.45
C ALA A 176 25.15 -14.60 -7.73
N PHE A 177 25.88 -13.54 -8.08
CA PHE A 177 26.74 -13.50 -9.27
C PHE A 177 27.86 -14.54 -9.24
N TRP A 178 28.50 -14.72 -8.08
CA TRP A 178 29.54 -15.72 -7.92
C TRP A 178 28.99 -17.15 -7.99
N GLN A 179 27.77 -17.39 -7.49
CA GLN A 179 27.12 -18.70 -7.61
C GLN A 179 26.55 -18.96 -9.01
N SER A 180 26.06 -17.93 -9.71
CA SER A 180 25.60 -18.05 -11.10
C SER A 180 26.76 -18.16 -12.10
N GLY A 181 28.00 -17.96 -11.66
CA GLY A 181 29.21 -18.09 -12.50
C GLY A 181 29.39 -16.96 -13.51
N GLY A 182 28.63 -15.88 -13.39
CA GLY A 182 28.60 -14.81 -14.37
C GLY A 182 27.55 -13.75 -14.05
N VAL A 183 27.61 -12.64 -14.78
CA VAL A 183 26.86 -11.42 -14.46
C VAL A 183 25.92 -11.04 -15.62
N PRO A 184 24.62 -10.74 -15.36
CA PRO A 184 23.70 -10.32 -16.42
C PRO A 184 24.01 -8.90 -16.92
N LEU A 185 23.54 -8.60 -18.14
CA LEU A 185 23.69 -7.26 -18.75
C LEU A 185 23.02 -6.15 -17.92
N THR A 186 21.85 -6.44 -17.36
CA THR A 186 21.11 -5.50 -16.53
C THR A 186 20.70 -6.13 -15.20
N HIS A 187 20.67 -5.32 -14.15
CA HIS A 187 20.13 -5.71 -12.86
C HIS A 187 19.08 -4.71 -12.40
N ARG A 188 17.98 -5.23 -11.85
CA ARG A 188 16.84 -4.45 -11.37
C ARG A 188 16.55 -4.80 -9.92
N THR A 189 16.34 -3.78 -9.10
CA THR A 189 16.01 -3.92 -7.68
C THR A 189 15.01 -2.85 -7.25
N ASP A 190 13.97 -3.25 -6.52
CA ASP A 190 12.91 -2.36 -6.02
C ASP A 190 13.25 -1.77 -4.64
N SER A 191 14.07 -2.49 -3.88
CA SER A 191 14.26 -2.31 -2.44
C SER A 191 15.20 -1.18 -2.05
N LEU A 192 15.79 -0.46 -3.02
CA LEU A 192 16.57 0.75 -2.72
C LEU A 192 15.68 1.96 -2.39
N SER A 193 14.41 1.95 -2.82
CA SER A 193 13.47 3.08 -2.68
C SER A 193 12.72 3.08 -1.36
N ALA A 194 12.46 1.89 -0.80
CA ALA A 194 11.64 1.70 0.39
C ALA A 194 12.42 1.80 1.71
N ALA A 195 13.76 1.80 1.62
CA ALA A 195 14.61 1.62 2.77
C ALA A 195 14.79 2.86 3.66
N PHE A 196 14.58 4.11 3.21
CA PHE A 196 14.91 5.28 4.04
C PHE A 196 13.98 6.51 3.91
N LYS A 197 13.74 7.16 5.05
CA LYS A 197 12.87 8.34 5.24
C LYS A 197 13.56 9.68 4.91
N ASN A 198 14.88 9.68 4.65
CA ASN A 198 15.70 10.88 4.47
C ASN A 198 16.31 10.92 3.05
N HIS A 199 16.22 12.07 2.37
CA HIS A 199 16.70 12.26 0.99
C HIS A 199 18.23 12.14 0.83
N THR A 200 19.00 12.56 1.84
CA THR A 200 20.48 12.57 1.79
C THR A 200 21.11 11.17 1.87
N GLU A 201 20.49 10.22 2.59
CA GLU A 201 20.98 8.84 2.69
C GLU A 201 20.70 8.05 1.40
N ALA A 202 19.62 8.38 0.69
CA ALA A 202 19.25 7.74 -0.57
C ALA A 202 20.23 8.04 -1.72
N GLU A 203 20.80 9.25 -1.75
CA GLU A 203 21.80 9.65 -2.76
C GLU A 203 23.12 8.89 -2.58
N VAL A 204 23.63 8.80 -1.35
CA VAL A 204 24.87 8.07 -1.03
C VAL A 204 24.74 6.57 -1.32
N LEU A 205 23.58 5.95 -1.04
CA LEU A 205 23.34 4.54 -1.34
C LEU A 205 23.19 4.29 -2.85
N THR A 206 22.57 5.23 -3.57
CA THR A 206 22.49 5.18 -5.04
C THR A 206 23.89 5.22 -5.66
N GLU A 207 24.78 6.05 -5.12
CA GLU A 207 26.17 6.14 -5.57
C GLU A 207 26.93 4.82 -5.30
N ARG A 208 26.81 4.26 -4.09
CA ARG A 208 27.44 2.97 -3.73
C ARG A 208 26.94 1.82 -4.59
N TYR A 209 25.64 1.75 -4.86
CA TYR A 209 25.06 0.75 -5.74
C TYR A 209 25.49 0.92 -7.19
N THR A 210 25.59 2.17 -7.67
CA THR A 210 26.12 2.47 -9.01
C THR A 210 27.58 2.01 -9.11
N LYS A 211 28.40 2.28 -8.09
CA LYS A 211 29.80 1.81 -8.02
C LYS A 211 29.91 0.29 -8.04
N LEU A 212 29.05 -0.41 -7.28
CA LEU A 212 28.97 -1.88 -7.30
C LEU A 212 28.62 -2.41 -8.69
N CYS A 213 27.59 -1.83 -9.33
CA CYS A 213 27.17 -2.22 -10.67
C CYS A 213 28.28 -1.99 -11.70
N THR A 214 28.99 -0.86 -11.63
CA THR A 214 30.13 -0.55 -12.52
C THR A 214 31.26 -1.56 -12.34
N HIS A 215 31.60 -1.96 -11.12
CA HIS A 215 32.65 -2.96 -10.85
C HIS A 215 32.33 -4.32 -11.45
N TYR A 216 31.07 -4.75 -11.41
CA TYR A 216 30.61 -6.00 -11.99
C TYR A 216 30.20 -5.88 -13.48
N GLY A 217 30.30 -4.70 -14.08
CA GLY A 217 29.93 -4.46 -15.48
C GLY A 217 28.43 -4.52 -15.77
N VAL A 218 27.58 -4.34 -14.76
CA VAL A 218 26.12 -4.44 -14.87
C VAL A 218 25.49 -3.07 -15.03
N LYS A 219 24.49 -2.97 -15.90
CA LYS A 219 23.67 -1.76 -15.97
C LYS A 219 22.54 -1.83 -14.94
N ALA A 220 22.61 -0.95 -13.93
CA ALA A 220 21.52 -0.74 -13.00
C ALA A 220 20.30 -0.16 -13.73
N THR A 221 19.14 -0.79 -13.56
CA THR A 221 17.85 -0.27 -14.06
C THR A 221 16.89 -0.05 -12.89
N ARG A 222 16.13 1.06 -12.92
CA ARG A 222 15.06 1.35 -11.96
C ARG A 222 13.70 1.14 -12.61
N ASN A 223 12.69 0.87 -11.80
CA ASN A 223 11.30 0.84 -12.25
C ASN A 223 10.84 2.25 -12.64
N ASN A 224 10.21 2.38 -13.81
CA ASN A 224 9.49 3.60 -14.16
C ASN A 224 8.19 3.67 -13.35
N LYS A 225 8.00 4.74 -12.57
CA LYS A 225 6.75 4.98 -11.83
C LYS A 225 5.59 5.09 -12.83
N GLY A 226 4.72 4.09 -12.87
CA GLY A 226 3.49 4.10 -13.70
C GLY A 226 3.23 2.87 -14.57
N VAL A 227 4.14 1.88 -14.61
CA VAL A 227 3.92 0.63 -15.38
C VAL A 227 3.87 -0.57 -14.44
N ALA A 228 2.65 -1.00 -14.08
CA ALA A 228 2.39 -2.06 -13.08
C ALA A 228 2.90 -3.47 -13.48
N HIS A 229 3.30 -3.68 -14.73
CA HIS A 229 3.62 -5.01 -15.27
C HIS A 229 5.12 -5.36 -15.23
N GLU A 230 5.98 -4.48 -14.74
CA GLU A 230 7.44 -4.65 -14.81
C GLU A 230 8.02 -5.53 -13.69
N ASN A 231 7.32 -5.71 -12.56
CA ASN A 231 7.74 -6.55 -11.42
C ASN A 231 7.16 -7.97 -11.43
N GLY A 232 6.25 -8.29 -12.37
CA GLY A 232 5.58 -9.60 -12.41
C GLY A 232 6.54 -10.81 -12.54
N ALA A 233 7.75 -10.57 -13.05
CA ALA A 233 8.80 -11.58 -13.17
C ALA A 233 9.43 -12.02 -11.82
N ILE A 234 9.23 -11.28 -10.72
CA ILE A 234 9.72 -11.64 -9.37
C ILE A 234 8.59 -11.83 -8.35
N GLU A 235 7.46 -11.12 -8.48
CA GLU A 235 6.33 -11.21 -7.53
C GLU A 235 5.67 -12.60 -7.49
N GLY A 236 5.37 -13.20 -8.66
CA GLY A 236 4.85 -14.56 -8.73
C GLY A 236 5.83 -15.60 -8.15
N PRO A 237 7.12 -15.57 -8.57
CA PRO A 237 8.17 -16.43 -8.01
C PRO A 237 8.39 -16.30 -6.50
N ASN A 238 8.28 -15.09 -5.93
CA ASN A 238 8.32 -14.87 -4.48
C ASN A 238 7.21 -15.68 -3.77
N GLY A 239 5.98 -15.59 -4.27
CA GLY A 239 4.85 -16.37 -3.74
C GLY A 239 5.08 -17.88 -3.88
N HIS A 240 5.59 -18.32 -5.02
CA HIS A 240 5.91 -19.74 -5.25
C HIS A 240 7.01 -20.26 -4.32
N LEU A 241 8.06 -19.46 -4.06
CA LEU A 241 9.13 -19.80 -3.13
C LEU A 241 8.59 -19.98 -1.71
N LYS A 242 7.83 -18.99 -1.21
CA LYS A 242 7.20 -19.08 0.12
C LYS A 242 6.31 -20.32 0.25
N ARG A 243 5.48 -20.59 -0.76
CA ARG A 243 4.62 -21.78 -0.78
C ARG A 243 5.45 -23.07 -0.77
N LYS A 244 6.56 -23.14 -1.52
CA LYS A 244 7.46 -24.31 -1.48
C LYS A 244 8.12 -24.48 -0.11
N ILE A 245 8.54 -23.39 0.54
CA ILE A 245 9.09 -23.43 1.89
C ILE A 245 8.05 -23.96 2.88
N GLU A 246 6.84 -23.41 2.86
CA GLU A 246 5.73 -23.85 3.69
C GLU A 246 5.45 -25.35 3.51
N GLN A 247 5.39 -25.84 2.27
CA GLN A 247 5.18 -27.27 2.00
C GLN A 247 6.32 -28.16 2.52
N GLN A 248 7.57 -27.70 2.47
CA GLN A 248 8.69 -28.47 3.02
C GLN A 248 8.72 -28.41 4.55
N LEU A 249 8.24 -27.34 5.17
CA LEU A 249 8.08 -27.26 6.63
C LEU A 249 6.99 -28.21 7.11
N LEU A 250 5.88 -28.33 6.36
CA LEU A 250 4.84 -29.32 6.64
C LEU A 250 5.40 -30.74 6.55
N LEU A 251 6.18 -31.06 5.52
CA LEU A 251 6.83 -32.38 5.40
C LEU A 251 7.89 -32.67 6.47
N ARG A 252 8.43 -31.63 7.11
CA ARG A 252 9.39 -31.74 8.22
C ARG A 252 8.67 -31.97 9.56
N ASP A 253 7.35 -31.76 9.63
CA ASP A 253 6.55 -31.79 10.87
C ASP A 253 7.09 -30.89 12.00
N SER A 254 7.93 -29.90 11.67
CA SER A 254 8.48 -28.95 12.63
C SER A 254 8.90 -27.66 11.94
N ARG A 255 8.57 -26.53 12.56
CA ARG A 255 8.99 -25.18 12.17
C ARG A 255 10.18 -24.68 12.99
N ASP A 256 10.69 -25.51 13.91
CA ASP A 256 11.80 -25.18 14.78
C ASP A 256 13.14 -25.65 14.21
N PHE A 257 14.14 -24.78 14.35
CA PHE A 257 15.52 -25.04 13.95
C PHE A 257 16.46 -24.74 15.11
N THR A 258 17.54 -25.52 15.23
CA THR A 258 18.50 -25.37 16.34
C THR A 258 19.29 -24.06 16.27
N ASP A 259 19.67 -23.66 15.06
CA ASP A 259 20.44 -22.45 14.79
C ASP A 259 20.10 -21.86 13.42
N LEU A 260 20.58 -20.64 13.16
CA LEU A 260 20.37 -19.97 11.87
C LEU A 260 21.00 -20.74 10.71
N LYS A 261 22.11 -21.44 10.96
CA LYS A 261 22.82 -22.21 9.94
C LYS A 261 21.95 -23.35 9.41
N GLN A 262 21.33 -24.12 10.31
CA GLN A 262 20.41 -25.20 9.93
C GLN A 262 19.23 -24.67 9.11
N TYR A 263 18.69 -23.50 9.47
CA TYR A 263 17.62 -22.87 8.68
C TYR A 263 18.10 -22.44 7.29
N ARG A 264 19.29 -21.85 7.19
CA ARG A 264 19.90 -21.49 5.89
C ARG A 264 20.14 -22.72 5.02
N ASP A 265 20.66 -23.80 5.59
CA ASP A 265 20.90 -25.06 4.87
C ASP A 265 19.58 -25.66 4.36
N PHE A 266 18.51 -25.58 5.16
CA PHE A 266 17.18 -25.99 4.73
C PHE A 266 16.68 -25.19 3.52
N ILE A 267 16.82 -23.85 3.54
CA ILE A 267 16.48 -23.00 2.39
C ILE A 267 17.33 -23.35 1.16
N ASN A 268 18.64 -23.55 1.34
CA ASN A 268 19.56 -23.91 0.26
C ASN A 268 19.14 -25.20 -0.46
N VAL A 269 18.64 -26.21 0.27
CA VAL A 269 18.13 -27.46 -0.33
C VAL A 269 16.91 -27.18 -1.22
N ILE A 270 16.01 -26.29 -0.82
CA ILE A 270 14.81 -25.94 -1.59
C ILE A 270 15.22 -25.18 -2.85
N VAL A 271 16.13 -24.21 -2.73
CA VAL A 271 16.66 -23.45 -3.86
C VAL A 271 17.39 -24.37 -4.84
N ALA A 272 18.19 -25.32 -4.35
CA ALA A 272 18.86 -26.31 -5.20
C ALA A 272 17.86 -27.15 -6.00
N LYS A 273 16.72 -27.55 -5.40
CA LYS A 273 15.64 -28.24 -6.11
C LYS A 273 15.02 -27.37 -7.20
N ILE A 274 14.84 -26.07 -6.96
CA ILE A 274 14.34 -25.11 -7.97
C ILE A 274 15.34 -24.99 -9.11
N ASN A 275 16.62 -24.76 -8.79
CA ASN A 275 17.68 -24.59 -9.79
C ASN A 275 17.91 -25.85 -10.64
N ARG A 276 17.70 -27.04 -10.06
CA ARG A 276 17.74 -28.30 -10.82
C ARG A 276 16.65 -28.39 -11.88
N GLN A 277 15.47 -27.81 -11.63
CA GLN A 277 14.35 -27.82 -12.58
C GLN A 277 14.60 -26.89 -13.78
N CYS A 278 15.36 -25.80 -13.60
CA CYS A 278 15.70 -24.86 -14.66
C CYS A 278 17.11 -25.02 -15.23
N HIS A 279 17.80 -26.12 -14.90
CA HIS A 279 19.22 -26.34 -15.24
C HIS A 279 19.50 -26.22 -16.75
N THR A 280 18.62 -26.74 -17.62
CA THR A 280 18.80 -26.66 -19.07
C THR A 280 18.77 -25.23 -19.60
N GLY A 281 17.79 -24.42 -19.16
CA GLY A 281 17.72 -23.01 -19.52
C GLY A 281 18.83 -22.17 -18.88
N TYR A 282 19.28 -22.56 -17.68
CA TYR A 282 20.41 -21.92 -17.01
C TYR A 282 21.74 -22.15 -17.77
N LEU A 283 22.00 -23.37 -18.25
CA LEU A 283 23.19 -23.64 -19.08
C LEU A 283 23.20 -22.82 -20.38
N GLU A 284 22.04 -22.65 -21.02
CA GLU A 284 21.90 -21.77 -22.18
C GLU A 284 22.20 -20.31 -21.80
N GLU A 285 21.69 -19.86 -20.65
CA GLU A 285 21.90 -18.51 -20.15
C GLU A 285 23.36 -18.21 -19.77
N CYS A 286 24.08 -19.18 -19.20
CA CYS A 286 25.49 -19.03 -18.81
C CYS A 286 26.38 -18.56 -19.96
N ALA A 287 26.10 -18.97 -21.20
CA ALA A 287 26.87 -18.55 -22.38
C ALA A 287 26.75 -17.05 -22.69
N TYR A 288 25.73 -16.38 -22.16
CA TYR A 288 25.45 -14.96 -22.38
C TYR A 288 25.75 -14.09 -21.15
N LEU A 289 26.16 -14.68 -20.03
CA LEU A 289 26.57 -13.95 -18.85
C LEU A 289 27.99 -13.39 -19.03
N SER A 290 28.19 -12.15 -18.55
CA SER A 290 29.51 -11.52 -18.52
C SER A 290 30.41 -12.19 -17.49
N SER A 291 31.72 -12.19 -17.75
CA SER A 291 32.72 -12.73 -16.82
C SER A 291 32.74 -11.98 -15.49
N LEU A 292 32.94 -12.71 -14.40
CA LEU A 292 33.13 -12.12 -13.06
C LEU A 292 34.45 -11.36 -12.96
N PRO A 293 34.52 -10.27 -12.17
CA PRO A 293 35.76 -9.57 -11.88
C PRO A 293 36.72 -10.44 -11.04
N ALA A 294 38.02 -10.16 -11.10
CA ALA A 294 39.06 -10.95 -10.42
C ALA A 294 38.92 -11.01 -8.89
N ARG A 295 38.26 -10.03 -8.27
CA ARG A 295 38.02 -9.97 -6.82
C ARG A 295 36.65 -9.39 -6.48
N ARG A 296 36.12 -9.85 -5.34
CA ARG A 296 34.94 -9.27 -4.67
C ARG A 296 35.24 -7.87 -4.14
N ILE A 297 34.19 -7.05 -3.97
CA ILE A 297 34.30 -5.79 -3.26
C ILE A 297 34.18 -6.07 -1.76
N HIS A 298 34.84 -5.25 -0.94
CA HIS A 298 34.68 -5.28 0.51
C HIS A 298 33.23 -4.90 0.89
N ASP A 299 32.56 -5.79 1.62
CA ASP A 299 31.17 -5.61 2.09
C ASP A 299 31.07 -4.80 3.40
N PHE A 300 32.16 -4.18 3.85
CA PHE A 300 32.20 -3.36 5.06
C PHE A 300 32.26 -1.86 4.74
N SER A 301 31.76 -1.02 5.65
CA SER A 301 31.89 0.43 5.53
C SER A 301 33.18 0.91 6.18
N GLU A 302 34.06 1.53 5.39
CA GLU A 302 35.24 2.23 5.91
C GLU A 302 34.83 3.60 6.45
N GLN A 303 35.07 3.83 7.74
CA GLN A 303 34.95 5.15 8.36
C GLN A 303 36.36 5.69 8.60
N TYR A 304 36.71 6.76 7.90
CA TYR A 304 37.99 7.44 8.08
C TYR A 304 37.89 8.41 9.26
N VAL A 305 38.63 8.14 10.33
CA VAL A 305 38.73 9.01 11.51
C VAL A 305 40.14 9.58 11.60
N LYS A 306 40.26 10.89 11.72
CA LYS A 306 41.53 11.58 11.98
C LYS A 306 41.91 11.37 13.44
N VAL A 307 43.05 10.73 13.70
CA VAL A 307 43.47 10.34 15.06
C VAL A 307 44.45 11.38 15.63
N THR A 308 44.20 11.85 16.85
CA THR A 308 45.20 12.42 17.76
C THR A 308 45.17 11.69 19.10
N SER A 309 46.31 11.65 19.79
CA SER A 309 46.65 10.71 20.87
C SER A 309 45.84 10.82 22.17
N SER A 310 44.94 11.79 22.32
CA SER A 310 44.21 12.04 23.57
C SER A 310 42.67 11.98 23.46
N SER A 311 42.10 11.78 22.27
CA SER A 311 40.64 11.82 22.04
C SER A 311 39.98 10.44 21.83
N ILE A 312 40.74 9.35 21.86
CA ILE A 312 40.37 8.05 21.26
C ILE A 312 39.19 7.34 21.96
N ALA A 313 38.94 7.56 23.25
CA ALA A 313 37.94 6.76 23.96
C ALA A 313 36.56 7.43 24.14
N SER A 314 36.48 8.75 24.25
CA SER A 314 35.24 9.42 24.68
C SER A 314 34.54 10.19 23.55
N GLN A 315 35.24 11.01 22.76
CA GLN A 315 34.55 11.88 21.78
C GLN A 315 33.98 11.14 20.56
N VAL A 316 34.55 10.00 20.18
CA VAL A 316 34.08 9.16 19.05
C VAL A 316 33.13 8.07 19.54
N MET A 317 33.41 7.49 20.71
CA MET A 317 32.59 6.43 21.30
C MET A 317 31.23 6.94 21.74
N ILE A 318 31.15 8.15 22.33
CA ILE A 318 29.89 8.71 22.83
C ILE A 318 28.85 8.84 21.70
N PRO A 319 29.12 9.48 20.55
CA PRO A 319 28.16 9.51 19.44
C PRO A 319 27.72 8.14 18.92
N LEU A 320 28.64 7.17 18.85
CA LEU A 320 28.35 5.82 18.38
C LEU A 320 27.45 5.05 19.36
N LEU A 321 27.80 5.05 20.65
CA LEU A 321 26.99 4.43 21.71
C LEU A 321 25.63 5.09 21.85
N LEU A 322 25.55 6.42 21.79
CA LEU A 322 24.29 7.14 21.84
C LEU A 322 23.41 6.83 20.63
N LYS A 323 24.00 6.61 19.44
CA LYS A 323 23.27 6.16 18.25
C LYS A 323 22.72 4.75 18.44
N GLU A 324 23.50 3.83 19.00
CA GLU A 324 23.08 2.45 19.31
C GLU A 324 21.94 2.42 20.34
N LEU A 325 22.04 3.23 21.39
CA LEU A 325 21.01 3.42 22.42
C LEU A 325 19.78 4.22 21.95
N ARG A 326 19.77 4.68 20.68
CA ARG A 326 18.72 5.52 20.09
C ARG A 326 18.48 6.82 20.85
N LEU A 327 19.56 7.51 21.23
CA LEU A 327 19.58 8.80 21.93
C LEU A 327 20.06 9.94 21.00
N PRO A 328 19.32 10.25 19.92
CA PRO A 328 19.75 11.19 18.89
C PRO A 328 19.88 12.65 19.37
N ALA A 329 19.10 13.07 20.38
CA ALA A 329 19.16 14.46 20.86
C ALA A 329 20.43 14.68 21.68
N ILE A 330 20.77 13.74 22.57
CA ILE A 330 22.04 13.78 23.29
C ILE A 330 23.20 13.66 22.30
N ALA A 331 23.12 12.77 21.32
CA ALA A 331 24.19 12.61 20.32
C ALA A 331 24.48 13.92 19.56
N LYS A 332 23.48 14.78 19.39
CA LYS A 332 23.62 16.10 18.78
C LYS A 332 24.10 17.17 19.76
N ALA A 333 23.60 17.18 21.00
CA ALA A 333 23.79 18.27 21.96
C ALA A 333 24.94 18.04 22.97
N TRP A 334 25.46 16.81 23.10
CA TRP A 334 26.48 16.48 24.12
C TRP A 334 27.75 17.34 24.07
N PRO A 335 28.28 17.82 22.91
CA PRO A 335 29.49 18.64 22.92
C PRO A 335 29.24 19.98 23.61
N ASP A 336 28.09 20.60 23.35
CA ASP A 336 27.71 21.90 23.91
C ASP A 336 27.40 21.77 25.41
N ILE A 337 26.72 20.70 25.82
CA ILE A 337 26.42 20.40 27.23
C ILE A 337 27.72 20.13 28.00
N ALA A 338 28.67 19.38 27.41
CA ALA A 338 29.95 19.09 28.05
C ALA A 338 30.78 20.38 28.24
N LEU A 339 30.80 21.27 27.25
CA LEU A 339 31.45 22.58 27.38
C LEU A 339 30.78 23.44 28.45
N LYS A 340 29.44 23.42 28.53
CA LYS A 340 28.69 24.15 29.55
C LYS A 340 28.97 23.63 30.96
N ALA A 341 29.00 22.30 31.13
CA ALA A 341 29.32 21.65 32.39
C ALA A 341 30.71 22.01 32.92
N VAL A 342 31.70 22.16 32.03
CA VAL A 342 33.05 22.61 32.41
C VAL A 342 33.08 24.09 32.78
N ARG A 343 32.29 24.94 32.10
CA ARG A 343 32.22 26.39 32.36
C ARG A 343 31.49 26.75 33.65
N GLU A 344 30.40 26.04 33.95
CA GLU A 344 29.51 26.28 35.09
C GLU A 344 29.75 25.30 36.26
N PRO A 345 30.98 24.80 36.43
CA PRO A 345 31.35 23.55 37.10
C PRO A 345 30.19 22.67 37.59
N TRP A 346 29.51 22.00 36.65
CA TRP A 346 28.39 21.10 37.00
C TRP A 346 28.88 19.82 37.67
N GLU A 347 28.14 19.38 38.68
CA GLU A 347 28.31 18.03 39.22
C GLU A 347 27.92 16.96 38.18
N PRO A 348 28.53 15.75 38.22
CA PRO A 348 28.23 14.69 37.26
C PRO A 348 26.74 14.32 37.18
N GLU A 349 26.03 14.38 38.32
CA GLU A 349 24.59 14.12 38.40
C GLU A 349 23.79 15.15 37.60
N LEU A 350 24.15 16.44 37.70
CA LEU A 350 23.52 17.52 36.95
C LEU A 350 23.78 17.39 35.45
N PHE A 351 25.00 17.02 35.06
CA PHE A 351 25.35 16.76 33.66
C PHE A 351 24.50 15.63 33.04
N LEU A 352 24.34 14.53 33.78
CA LEU A 352 23.51 13.41 33.34
C LEU A 352 22.03 13.80 33.28
N ALA A 353 21.51 14.48 34.31
CA ALA A 353 20.13 14.93 34.37
C ALA A 353 19.78 15.85 33.19
N GLN A 354 20.61 16.86 32.92
CA GLN A 354 20.43 17.80 31.80
C GLN A 354 20.50 17.09 30.44
N SER A 355 21.41 16.13 30.28
CA SER A 355 21.50 15.32 29.06
C SER A 355 20.22 14.48 28.84
N CYS A 356 19.75 13.81 29.88
CA CYS A 356 18.52 13.02 29.84
C CYS A 356 17.28 13.89 29.59
N GLU A 357 17.21 15.09 30.18
CA GLU A 357 16.12 16.04 29.99
C GLU A 357 15.99 16.49 28.52
N ILE A 358 17.12 16.76 27.85
CA ILE A 358 17.15 17.12 26.43
C ILE A 358 16.61 15.98 25.56
N GLU A 359 17.00 14.74 25.83
CA GLU A 359 16.47 13.58 25.11
C GLU A 359 14.98 13.36 25.37
N ALA A 360 14.56 13.44 26.63
CA ALA A 360 13.17 13.27 27.02
C ALA A 360 12.28 14.31 26.33
N THR A 361 12.69 15.58 26.37
CA THR A 361 12.01 16.70 25.72
C THR A 361 11.94 16.50 24.20
N HIS A 362 13.06 16.13 23.56
CA HIS A 362 13.08 15.89 22.12
C HIS A 362 12.16 14.72 21.73
N ARG A 363 12.17 13.62 22.47
CA ARG A 363 11.27 12.48 22.24
C ARG A 363 9.82 12.87 22.41
N GLN A 364 9.50 13.68 23.42
CA GLN A 364 8.16 14.20 23.63
C GLN A 364 7.73 15.08 22.46
N GLU A 365 8.56 16.03 22.01
CA GLU A 365 8.27 16.88 20.85
C GLU A 365 8.04 16.07 19.57
N VAL A 366 8.91 15.10 19.28
CA VAL A 366 8.79 14.25 18.09
C VAL A 366 7.53 13.39 18.17
N ARG A 367 7.21 12.86 19.36
CA ARG A 367 5.96 12.13 19.61
C ARG A 367 4.75 13.03 19.36
N LEU A 368 4.71 14.22 19.94
CA LEU A 368 3.62 15.18 19.79
C LEU A 368 3.43 15.58 18.33
N LYS A 369 4.51 15.92 17.61
CA LYS A 369 4.46 16.24 16.17
C LYS A 369 3.88 15.09 15.34
N ARG A 370 4.27 13.86 15.66
CA ARG A 370 3.71 12.66 14.99
C ARG A 370 2.23 12.49 15.31
N LEU A 371 1.83 12.57 16.57
CA LEU A 371 0.43 12.43 16.99
C LEU A 371 -0.46 13.49 16.35
N LEU A 372 0.00 14.74 16.33
CA LEU A 372 -0.71 15.85 15.69
C LEU A 372 -0.89 15.62 14.18
N LYS A 373 0.13 15.10 13.49
CA LYS A 373 0.03 14.77 12.07
C LYS A 373 -0.94 13.60 11.81
N GLU A 374 -0.90 12.58 12.66
CA GLU A 374 -1.76 11.39 12.54
C GLU A 374 -3.24 11.70 12.87
N SER A 375 -3.49 12.65 13.78
CA SER A 375 -4.82 12.98 14.26
C SER A 375 -5.71 13.64 13.21
N GLN A 376 -5.14 14.32 12.21
CA GLN A 376 -5.89 15.08 11.19
C GLN A 376 -6.88 16.10 11.79
N LEU A 377 -6.54 16.67 12.95
CA LEU A 377 -7.34 17.73 13.56
C LEU A 377 -7.33 19.00 12.69
N PRO A 378 -8.46 19.73 12.62
CA PRO A 378 -8.53 21.00 11.89
C PRO A 378 -7.71 22.09 12.58
N ILE A 379 -6.91 22.81 11.80
CA ILE A 379 -5.99 23.86 12.28
C ILE A 379 -6.78 25.01 12.92
N GLY A 380 -6.24 25.58 14.00
CA GLY A 380 -6.78 26.81 14.60
C GLY A 380 -8.06 26.64 15.42
N LYS A 381 -8.32 25.43 15.92
CA LYS A 381 -9.46 25.14 16.80
C LYS A 381 -9.00 24.73 18.20
N GLN A 382 -8.33 25.64 18.92
CA GLN A 382 -7.90 25.42 20.30
C GLN A 382 -8.94 25.87 21.32
N LEU A 383 -8.82 25.39 22.56
CA LEU A 383 -9.72 25.76 23.66
C LEU A 383 -9.67 27.26 23.99
N SER A 384 -8.50 27.88 23.84
CA SER A 384 -8.27 29.31 24.06
C SER A 384 -9.02 30.21 23.07
N GLN A 385 -9.32 29.69 21.88
CA GLN A 385 -9.97 30.42 20.79
C GLN A 385 -11.49 30.28 20.82
N TYR A 386 -12.05 29.48 21.73
CA TYR A 386 -13.48 29.23 21.80
C TYR A 386 -14.17 30.16 22.82
N GLY A 387 -15.13 30.95 22.34
CA GLY A 387 -15.94 31.84 23.16
C GLY A 387 -17.06 31.10 23.90
N PHE A 388 -16.75 30.50 25.05
CA PHE A 388 -17.75 29.80 25.88
C PHE A 388 -18.89 30.70 26.41
N SER A 389 -18.74 32.02 26.36
CA SER A 389 -19.78 32.98 26.74
C SER A 389 -20.90 33.12 25.70
N GLU A 390 -20.68 32.69 24.46
CA GLU A 390 -21.62 32.89 23.35
C GLU A 390 -22.60 31.72 23.15
N VAL A 391 -22.41 30.61 23.87
CA VAL A 391 -23.17 29.37 23.70
C VAL A 391 -23.60 28.83 25.06
N VAL A 392 -24.83 28.35 25.15
CA VAL A 392 -25.40 27.71 26.34
C VAL A 392 -25.28 26.19 26.21
N GLY A 393 -25.08 25.50 27.33
CA GLY A 393 -25.09 24.04 27.42
C GLY A 393 -23.72 23.37 27.57
N ILE A 394 -22.61 24.12 27.42
CA ILE A 394 -21.28 23.61 27.74
C ILE A 394 -20.37 24.71 28.32
N SER A 395 -19.72 24.40 29.44
CA SER A 395 -18.80 25.33 30.11
C SER A 395 -17.33 25.02 29.80
N ALA A 396 -16.49 26.05 29.85
CA ALA A 396 -15.04 25.91 29.72
C ALA A 396 -14.45 24.96 30.78
N VAL A 397 -15.02 24.96 31.99
CA VAL A 397 -14.59 24.13 33.12
C VAL A 397 -14.84 22.65 32.82
N GLN A 398 -16.01 22.30 32.30
CA GLN A 398 -16.31 20.91 31.91
C GLN A 398 -15.36 20.39 30.83
N VAL A 399 -15.12 21.18 29.78
CA VAL A 399 -14.21 20.77 28.70
C VAL A 399 -12.77 20.65 29.19
N LYS A 400 -12.29 21.60 30.01
CA LYS A 400 -10.95 21.53 30.61
C LYS A 400 -10.79 20.35 31.56
N ARG A 401 -11.83 20.01 32.34
CA ARG A 401 -11.84 18.81 33.17
C ARG A 401 -11.69 17.55 32.32
N LYS A 402 -12.45 17.42 31.23
CA LYS A 402 -12.33 16.30 30.30
C LYS A 402 -11.01 16.22 29.55
N ALA A 403 -10.40 17.37 29.30
CA ALA A 403 -9.06 17.42 28.74
C ALA A 403 -8.00 16.98 29.76
N SER A 404 -8.19 17.24 31.06
CA SER A 404 -7.20 16.96 32.12
C SER A 404 -7.33 15.57 32.72
N GLU A 405 -8.55 15.05 32.85
CA GLU A 405 -8.83 13.74 33.42
C GLU A 405 -8.90 12.69 32.31
N LEU A 406 -7.98 11.72 32.30
CA LEU A 406 -7.91 10.66 31.29
C LEU A 406 -8.71 9.40 31.67
N SER A 407 -9.33 9.36 32.85
CA SER A 407 -10.06 8.19 33.37
C SER A 407 -11.23 7.78 32.46
N TRP A 408 -11.98 8.75 31.94
CA TRP A 408 -13.13 8.51 31.08
C TRP A 408 -12.73 7.84 29.75
N LEU A 409 -11.53 8.12 29.22
CA LEU A 409 -11.00 7.45 28.03
C LEU A 409 -10.73 5.97 28.27
N ARG A 410 -10.19 5.63 29.45
CA ARG A 410 -9.89 4.23 29.84
C ARG A 410 -11.16 3.43 30.11
N GLN A 411 -12.22 4.09 30.53
CA GLN A 411 -13.54 3.50 30.76
C GLN A 411 -14.37 3.39 29.48
N GLY A 412 -13.87 3.88 28.34
CA GLY A 412 -14.60 3.88 27.07
C GLY A 412 -15.81 4.82 27.07
N HIS A 413 -15.81 5.87 27.90
CA HIS A 413 -16.92 6.83 27.95
C HIS A 413 -16.94 7.69 26.68
N ASN A 414 -18.11 7.91 26.11
CA ASN A 414 -18.33 8.71 24.92
C ASN A 414 -18.70 10.15 25.28
N ILE A 415 -18.51 11.06 24.34
CA ILE A 415 -18.99 12.45 24.43
C ILE A 415 -19.82 12.75 23.19
N LEU A 416 -21.06 13.17 23.38
CA LEU A 416 -21.97 13.51 22.29
C LEU A 416 -22.25 15.01 22.31
N LEU A 417 -21.96 15.69 21.21
CA LEU A 417 -22.17 17.13 21.04
C LEU A 417 -23.31 17.36 20.05
N PHE A 418 -24.43 17.89 20.56
CA PHE A 418 -25.64 18.21 19.80
C PHE A 418 -25.80 19.72 19.60
N GLY A 419 -26.56 20.12 18.58
CA GLY A 419 -26.96 21.52 18.37
C GLY A 419 -26.91 21.95 16.92
N ALA A 420 -27.50 23.10 16.61
CA ALA A 420 -27.58 23.63 15.24
C ALA A 420 -26.20 23.86 14.59
N SER A 421 -26.19 24.04 13.26
CA SER A 421 -24.95 24.28 12.51
C SER A 421 -24.30 25.62 12.89
N GLY A 422 -22.97 25.60 13.09
CA GLY A 422 -22.18 26.79 13.41
C GLY A 422 -22.16 27.21 14.89
N LEU A 423 -22.61 26.36 15.81
CA LEU A 423 -22.46 26.56 17.26
C LEU A 423 -21.12 26.08 17.83
N GLY A 424 -20.19 25.62 16.99
CA GLY A 424 -18.85 25.27 17.44
C GLY A 424 -18.64 23.84 17.99
N LYS A 425 -19.58 22.91 17.76
CA LYS A 425 -19.44 21.48 18.10
C LYS A 425 -18.11 20.88 17.63
N THR A 426 -17.80 21.03 16.34
CA THR A 426 -16.52 20.60 15.75
C THR A 426 -15.32 21.30 16.38
N HIS A 427 -15.47 22.56 16.81
CA HIS A 427 -14.40 23.31 17.47
C HIS A 427 -14.09 22.71 18.83
N ILE A 428 -15.11 22.48 19.66
CA ILE A 428 -14.94 21.85 20.97
C ILE A 428 -14.34 20.46 20.83
N ALA A 429 -14.86 19.64 19.91
CA ALA A 429 -14.33 18.31 19.66
C ALA A 429 -12.85 18.36 19.26
N ALA A 430 -12.50 19.24 18.32
CA ALA A 430 -11.11 19.41 17.89
C ALA A 430 -10.21 19.94 19.02
N ALA A 431 -10.68 20.92 19.78
CA ALA A 431 -9.97 21.54 20.88
C ALA A 431 -9.69 20.54 22.02
N LEU A 432 -10.66 19.68 22.34
CA LEU A 432 -10.46 18.55 23.24
C LEU A 432 -9.41 17.59 22.67
N GLY A 433 -9.47 17.28 21.38
CA GLY A 433 -8.46 16.46 20.71
C GLY A 433 -7.04 17.04 20.80
N TYR A 434 -6.89 18.36 20.63
CA TYR A 434 -5.60 19.04 20.80
C TYR A 434 -5.06 18.90 22.23
N ALA A 435 -5.90 19.17 23.24
CA ALA A 435 -5.49 19.09 24.63
C ALA A 435 -5.11 17.66 25.07
N LEU A 436 -5.78 16.64 24.53
CA LEU A 436 -5.42 15.24 24.77
C LEU A 436 -4.12 14.84 24.08
N ILE A 437 -3.86 15.35 22.87
CA ILE A 437 -2.59 15.11 22.18
C ILE A 437 -1.42 15.70 22.97
N GLU A 438 -1.58 16.88 23.59
CA GLU A 438 -0.58 17.49 24.47
C GLU A 438 -0.22 16.57 25.66
N GLN A 439 -1.18 15.78 26.14
CA GLN A 439 -0.98 14.73 27.15
C GLN A 439 -0.51 13.39 26.57
N SER A 440 -0.03 13.38 25.32
CA SER A 440 0.49 12.21 24.61
C SER A 440 -0.52 11.09 24.32
N VAL A 441 -1.83 11.42 24.35
CA VAL A 441 -2.93 10.51 23.97
C VAL A 441 -3.10 10.47 22.45
N ARG A 442 -3.36 9.28 21.91
CA ARG A 442 -3.60 9.12 20.46
C ARG A 442 -5.05 9.44 20.11
N VAL A 443 -5.24 10.53 19.38
CA VAL A 443 -6.57 10.98 18.91
C VAL A 443 -6.64 10.91 17.39
N LYS A 444 -7.82 10.58 16.86
CA LYS A 444 -8.11 10.66 15.42
C LYS A 444 -9.38 11.46 15.17
N PHE A 445 -9.31 12.41 14.24
CA PHE A 445 -10.44 13.17 13.74
C PHE A 445 -10.78 12.71 12.33
N THR A 446 -12.06 12.54 12.05
CA THR A 446 -12.61 12.26 10.72
C THR A 446 -14.06 12.73 10.65
N THR A 447 -14.54 13.06 9.45
CA THR A 447 -15.98 13.23 9.26
C THR A 447 -16.66 11.85 9.30
N GLY A 448 -17.92 11.81 9.74
CA GLY A 448 -18.73 10.60 9.76
C GLY A 448 -18.84 9.99 8.36
N THR A 449 -19.08 10.83 7.35
CA THR A 449 -19.15 10.42 5.93
C THR A 449 -17.86 9.78 5.42
N ALA A 450 -16.70 10.37 5.71
CA ALA A 450 -15.41 9.81 5.26
C ALA A 450 -15.09 8.49 5.96
N MET A 451 -15.44 8.36 7.24
CA MET A 451 -15.25 7.11 7.98
C MET A 451 -16.12 5.99 7.41
N VAL A 452 -17.41 6.28 7.18
CA VAL A 452 -18.36 5.33 6.59
C VAL A 452 -17.88 4.89 5.21
N GLN A 453 -17.52 5.82 4.32
CA GLN A 453 -16.99 5.48 2.99
C GLN A 453 -15.73 4.61 3.04
N HIS A 454 -14.82 4.89 3.97
CA HIS A 454 -13.61 4.07 4.16
C HIS A 454 -13.95 2.64 4.61
N LEU A 455 -14.90 2.48 5.54
CA LEU A 455 -15.35 1.16 6.01
C LEU A 455 -16.14 0.40 4.93
N GLN A 456 -16.99 1.09 4.16
CA GLN A 456 -17.72 0.47 3.05
C GLN A 456 -16.78 -0.09 1.99
N LYS A 457 -15.80 0.72 1.56
CA LYS A 457 -14.79 0.28 0.59
C LYS A 457 -14.00 -0.92 1.11
N ALA A 458 -13.73 -0.96 2.41
CA ALA A 458 -13.08 -2.12 3.03
C ALA A 458 -13.99 -3.35 3.04
N ARG A 459 -15.30 -3.19 3.28
CA ARG A 459 -16.28 -4.28 3.21
C ARG A 459 -16.38 -4.87 1.81
N GLU A 460 -16.44 -4.03 0.78
CA GLU A 460 -16.43 -4.47 -0.64
C GLU A 460 -15.19 -5.29 -0.97
N GLY A 461 -14.04 -4.94 -0.37
CA GLY A 461 -12.79 -5.69 -0.50
C GLY A 461 -12.63 -6.87 0.47
N LEU A 462 -13.69 -7.30 1.17
CA LEU A 462 -13.69 -8.38 2.17
C LEU A 462 -12.69 -8.16 3.34
N GLY A 463 -12.35 -6.90 3.65
CA GLY A 463 -11.36 -6.51 4.66
C GLY A 463 -11.93 -5.64 5.79
N LEU A 464 -13.22 -5.80 6.12
CA LEU A 464 -13.92 -4.95 7.09
C LEU A 464 -13.37 -5.08 8.51
N GLU A 465 -13.08 -6.30 8.97
CA GLU A 465 -12.53 -6.54 10.31
C GLU A 465 -11.19 -5.81 10.52
N ASP A 466 -10.30 -5.87 9.53
CA ASP A 466 -9.01 -5.17 9.58
C ASP A 466 -9.20 -3.64 9.54
N ALA A 467 -10.23 -3.17 8.86
CA ALA A 467 -10.56 -1.74 8.82
C ALA A 467 -11.15 -1.25 10.15
N LEU A 468 -11.90 -2.08 10.89
CA LEU A 468 -12.42 -1.79 12.23
C LEU A 468 -11.33 -1.81 13.31
N LYS A 469 -10.34 -2.70 13.19
CA LYS A 469 -9.18 -2.74 14.10
C LYS A 469 -8.25 -1.52 13.99
N LYS A 470 -8.21 -0.87 12.82
CA LYS A 470 -7.34 0.30 12.58
C LYS A 470 -7.69 1.49 13.50
N PRO A 471 -8.96 1.86 13.69
CA PRO A 471 -9.38 2.86 14.67
C PRO A 471 -9.01 2.57 16.12
N ASP A 472 -8.88 1.32 16.55
CA ASP A 472 -8.62 0.97 17.97
C ASP A 472 -7.26 1.45 18.47
N LYS A 473 -6.30 1.66 17.56
CA LYS A 473 -5.00 2.25 17.92
C LYS A 473 -5.10 3.69 18.45
N TYR A 474 -6.28 4.32 18.30
CA TYR A 474 -6.59 5.64 18.81
C TYR A 474 -7.52 5.50 20.02
N GLU A 475 -7.05 5.99 21.17
CA GLU A 475 -7.81 6.00 22.42
C GLU A 475 -9.11 6.81 22.26
N LEU A 476 -9.03 7.92 21.49
CA LEU A 476 -10.18 8.73 21.12
C LEU A 476 -10.34 8.81 19.61
N LEU A 477 -11.55 8.49 19.14
CA LEU A 477 -11.97 8.74 17.77
C LEU A 477 -13.07 9.81 17.77
N ILE A 478 -12.84 10.88 17.03
CA ILE A 478 -13.77 11.99 16.84
C ILE A 478 -14.45 11.80 15.48
N LEU A 479 -15.75 11.59 15.51
CA LEU A 479 -16.63 11.49 14.34
C LEU A 479 -17.42 12.79 14.20
N ASP A 480 -17.01 13.62 13.25
CA ASP A 480 -17.63 14.91 13.01
C ASP A 480 -18.80 14.81 12.03
N ASP A 481 -19.91 15.46 12.36
CA ASP A 481 -21.06 15.67 11.49
C ASP A 481 -21.69 14.37 10.96
N ILE A 482 -22.02 13.44 11.86
CA ILE A 482 -22.64 12.15 11.49
C ILE A 482 -24.05 12.29 10.89
N GLY A 483 -24.74 13.40 11.14
CA GLY A 483 -26.08 13.67 10.61
C GLY A 483 -26.15 13.81 9.07
N TYR A 484 -25.00 13.86 8.39
CA TYR A 484 -24.92 13.95 6.92
C TYR A 484 -24.59 12.62 6.22
N VAL A 485 -24.49 11.51 6.97
CA VAL A 485 -24.33 10.17 6.38
C VAL A 485 -25.60 9.82 5.58
N LYS A 486 -25.43 9.24 4.37
CA LYS A 486 -26.57 9.02 3.46
C LYS A 486 -27.35 7.78 3.88
N LYS A 487 -28.64 7.79 3.55
CA LYS A 487 -29.64 6.73 3.85
C LYS A 487 -29.46 5.47 2.99
N SER A 488 -28.28 4.86 2.96
CA SER A 488 -28.18 3.50 2.44
C SER A 488 -27.99 2.54 3.61
N ASP A 489 -28.74 1.44 3.63
CA ASP A 489 -28.62 0.39 4.65
C ASP A 489 -27.16 -0.06 4.82
N SER A 490 -26.46 -0.06 3.69
CA SER A 490 -25.06 -0.41 3.56
C SER A 490 -24.11 0.59 4.27
N GLU A 491 -24.45 1.87 4.39
CA GLU A 491 -23.70 2.93 5.10
C GLU A 491 -24.01 2.87 6.61
N SER A 492 -25.29 2.74 6.95
CA SER A 492 -25.78 2.63 8.32
C SER A 492 -25.21 1.43 9.05
N GLN A 493 -25.10 0.29 8.35
CA GLN A 493 -24.56 -0.94 8.93
C GLN A 493 -23.08 -0.83 9.31
N VAL A 494 -22.23 -0.25 8.47
CA VAL A 494 -20.80 -0.11 8.81
C VAL A 494 -20.57 0.89 9.94
N LEU A 495 -21.43 1.91 10.05
CA LEU A 495 -21.40 2.84 11.18
C LEU A 495 -21.83 2.16 12.48
N PHE A 496 -22.89 1.35 12.43
CA PHE A 496 -23.32 0.51 13.55
C PHE A 496 -22.20 -0.41 14.03
N GLU A 497 -21.54 -1.12 13.10
CA GLU A 497 -20.44 -2.02 13.43
C GLU A 497 -19.26 -1.29 14.07
N LEU A 498 -18.92 -0.09 13.60
CA LEU A 498 -17.88 0.73 14.23
C LEU A 498 -18.23 1.11 15.69
N ILE A 499 -19.47 1.52 15.93
CA ILE A 499 -19.95 1.89 17.27
C ILE A 499 -19.97 0.68 18.18
N ALA A 500 -20.51 -0.44 17.71
CA ALA A 500 -20.53 -1.71 18.43
C ALA A 500 -19.12 -2.24 18.72
N HIS A 501 -18.18 -2.06 17.78
CA HIS A 501 -16.78 -2.48 17.96
C HIS A 501 -16.07 -1.70 19.06
N ARG A 502 -16.39 -0.41 19.23
CA ARG A 502 -15.72 0.47 20.20
C ARG A 502 -16.43 0.55 21.55
N TYR A 503 -17.68 0.09 21.63
CA TYR A 503 -18.46 0.02 22.85
C TYR A 503 -17.67 -0.68 23.98
N GLU A 504 -17.61 -0.04 25.16
CA GLU A 504 -16.85 -0.49 26.35
C GLU A 504 -15.32 -0.72 26.14
N ARG A 505 -14.77 -0.35 24.97
CA ARG A 505 -13.35 -0.55 24.65
C ARG A 505 -12.59 0.76 24.48
N ASN A 506 -13.13 1.68 23.68
CA ASN A 506 -12.47 2.93 23.34
C ASN A 506 -13.49 4.05 23.11
N SER A 507 -13.17 5.24 23.60
CA SER A 507 -14.07 6.38 23.54
C SER A 507 -14.32 6.94 22.14
N LEU A 508 -15.52 7.46 21.96
CA LEU A 508 -15.97 8.24 20.82
C LEU A 508 -16.34 9.66 21.23
N VAL A 509 -15.97 10.66 20.42
CA VAL A 509 -16.62 11.97 20.43
C VAL A 509 -17.42 12.09 19.14
N ILE A 510 -18.70 12.37 19.24
CA ILE A 510 -19.59 12.49 18.08
C ILE A 510 -20.17 13.89 18.06
N THR A 511 -20.14 14.55 16.89
CA THR A 511 -20.87 15.79 16.66
C THR A 511 -22.03 15.54 15.71
N THR A 512 -23.19 16.13 16.02
CA THR A 512 -24.37 16.04 15.16
C THR A 512 -25.23 17.30 15.28
N ASN A 513 -25.91 17.63 14.19
CA ASN A 513 -26.93 18.67 14.13
C ASN A 513 -28.36 18.16 14.35
N GLN A 514 -28.54 16.84 14.43
CA GLN A 514 -29.83 16.18 14.60
C GLN A 514 -29.98 15.65 16.03
N VAL A 515 -31.17 15.82 16.61
CA VAL A 515 -31.53 15.23 17.91
C VAL A 515 -31.76 13.72 17.77
N PHE A 516 -31.70 12.97 18.88
CA PHE A 516 -31.86 11.50 18.84
C PHE A 516 -33.15 11.02 18.17
N SER A 517 -34.25 11.75 18.31
CA SER A 517 -35.53 11.40 17.66
C SER A 517 -35.47 11.44 16.12
N GLU A 518 -34.44 12.07 15.55
CA GLU A 518 -34.23 12.14 14.09
C GLU A 518 -33.20 11.12 13.60
N TRP A 519 -32.58 10.33 14.49
CA TRP A 519 -31.54 9.36 14.10
C TRP A 519 -32.08 8.15 13.33
N ASP A 520 -33.40 7.93 13.35
CA ASP A 520 -34.06 6.99 12.42
C ASP A 520 -33.79 7.36 10.97
N SER A 521 -33.59 8.65 10.69
CA SER A 521 -33.22 9.11 9.36
C SER A 521 -31.78 8.76 8.96
N ILE A 522 -30.91 8.45 9.93
CA ILE A 522 -29.51 8.06 9.71
C ILE A 522 -29.42 6.54 9.53
N PHE A 523 -30.02 5.76 10.44
CA PHE A 523 -29.85 4.29 10.45
C PHE A 523 -30.88 3.53 9.62
N GLY A 524 -31.98 4.17 9.17
CA GLY A 524 -32.98 3.59 8.27
C GLY A 524 -33.92 2.58 8.92
N ASP A 525 -33.42 1.77 9.87
CA ASP A 525 -34.18 0.80 10.68
C ASP A 525 -34.26 1.26 12.14
N ASN A 526 -35.49 1.41 12.65
CA ASN A 526 -35.78 1.84 14.02
C ASN A 526 -35.14 0.89 15.06
N MET A 527 -35.11 -0.43 14.81
CA MET A 527 -34.46 -1.37 15.73
C MET A 527 -32.94 -1.15 15.82
N MET A 528 -32.30 -0.88 14.68
CA MET A 528 -30.88 -0.54 14.65
C MET A 528 -30.61 0.79 15.33
N THR A 529 -31.42 1.82 15.08
CA THR A 529 -31.29 3.14 15.75
C THR A 529 -31.29 2.99 17.26
N VAL A 530 -32.28 2.29 17.81
CA VAL A 530 -32.38 2.06 19.27
C VAL A 530 -31.14 1.33 19.79
N ALA A 531 -30.67 0.31 19.07
CA ALA A 531 -29.47 -0.45 19.43
C ALA A 531 -28.18 0.39 19.40
N VAL A 532 -28.07 1.36 18.48
CA VAL A 532 -26.95 2.33 18.44
C VAL A 532 -27.02 3.29 19.61
N ILE A 533 -28.20 3.89 19.82
CA ILE A 533 -28.40 4.90 20.87
C ILE A 533 -28.09 4.28 22.23
N ASP A 534 -28.59 3.08 22.50
CA ASP A 534 -28.33 2.35 23.75
C ASP A 534 -26.82 2.21 24.01
N ARG A 535 -26.06 1.71 23.02
CA ARG A 535 -24.60 1.54 23.13
C ARG A 535 -23.84 2.85 23.26
N LEU A 536 -24.27 3.90 22.56
CA LEU A 536 -23.61 5.20 22.66
C LEU A 536 -23.87 5.86 24.01
N VAL A 537 -25.12 5.84 24.47
CA VAL A 537 -25.61 6.62 25.61
C VAL A 537 -25.33 5.95 26.94
N HIS A 538 -25.25 4.61 27.00
CA HIS A 538 -25.02 3.86 28.24
C HIS A 538 -23.80 4.40 29.03
N HIS A 539 -22.73 4.76 28.33
CA HIS A 539 -21.55 5.41 28.90
C HIS A 539 -21.22 6.71 28.15
N ALA A 540 -22.12 7.69 28.13
CA ALA A 540 -21.86 8.99 27.51
C ALA A 540 -22.12 10.20 28.41
N GLU A 541 -21.38 11.26 28.14
CA GLU A 541 -21.80 12.62 28.47
C GLU A 541 -22.38 13.31 27.24
N ILE A 542 -23.57 13.87 27.40
CA ILE A 542 -24.31 14.53 26.34
C ILE A 542 -24.28 16.04 26.60
N TYR A 543 -23.82 16.80 25.62
CA TYR A 543 -23.84 18.25 25.64
C TYR A 543 -24.70 18.76 24.50
N GLN A 544 -25.76 19.49 24.83
CA GLN A 544 -26.62 20.15 23.86
C GLN A 544 -26.26 21.63 23.80
N LEU A 545 -25.76 22.07 22.64
CA LEU A 545 -25.35 23.45 22.41
C LEU A 545 -26.51 24.24 21.84
N GLU A 546 -26.79 25.37 22.49
CA GLU A 546 -27.84 26.32 22.08
C GLU A 546 -27.26 27.73 21.97
N GLY A 547 -27.67 28.45 20.94
CA GLY A 547 -27.20 29.82 20.70
C GLY A 547 -27.35 30.24 19.24
N GLU A 548 -26.79 31.40 18.92
CA GLU A 548 -26.72 31.89 17.54
C GLU A 548 -25.49 31.34 16.81
N SER A 549 -25.66 31.05 15.52
CA SER A 549 -24.58 30.52 14.68
C SER A 549 -23.41 31.51 14.55
N TYR A 550 -22.22 31.11 15.00
CA TYR A 550 -21.00 31.91 14.91
C TYR A 550 -20.65 32.28 13.47
N ARG A 551 -20.82 31.33 12.53
CA ARG A 551 -20.59 31.56 11.09
C ARG A 551 -21.48 32.67 10.54
N ARG A 552 -22.73 32.77 11.02
CA ARG A 552 -23.67 33.83 10.61
C ARG A 552 -23.24 35.19 11.15
N LYS A 553 -22.76 35.25 12.40
CA LYS A 553 -22.21 36.47 13.00
C LYS A 553 -20.96 36.96 12.28
N GLU A 554 -20.04 36.06 11.91
CA GLU A 554 -18.85 36.42 11.12
C GLU A 554 -19.23 36.92 9.71
N ALA A 555 -20.14 36.24 9.01
CA ALA A 555 -20.61 36.67 7.70
C ALA A 555 -21.27 38.07 7.75
N MET A 556 -22.06 38.36 8.79
CA MET A 556 -22.64 39.69 9.01
C MET A 556 -21.59 40.76 9.31
N LYS A 557 -20.54 40.45 10.08
CA LYS A 557 -19.42 41.39 10.35
C LYS A 557 -18.60 41.69 9.10
N ILE A 558 -18.40 40.71 8.22
CA ILE A 558 -17.69 40.89 6.94
C ILE A 558 -18.53 41.75 5.99
N ASN A 559 -19.81 41.45 5.82
CA ASN A 559 -20.72 42.20 4.94
C ASN A 559 -21.03 43.62 5.46
N GLY A 560 -20.98 43.84 6.78
CA GLY A 560 -21.10 45.18 7.37
C GLY A 560 -19.90 46.10 7.08
N LYS A 561 -18.71 45.54 6.85
CA LYS A 561 -17.51 46.32 6.50
C LYS A 561 -17.43 46.68 5.01
N SER A 562 -18.04 45.87 4.12
CA SER A 562 -18.13 46.21 2.68
C SER A 562 -19.14 47.31 2.37
N GLY A 563 -20.05 47.64 3.30
CA GLY A 563 -21.05 48.72 3.14
C GLY A 563 -20.58 50.12 3.54
N GLN A 564 -19.33 50.29 4.01
CA GLN A 564 -18.74 51.58 4.41
C GLN A 564 -17.59 52.05 3.50
N LEU A 565 -17.39 51.38 2.34
CA LEU A 565 -16.38 51.74 1.34
C LEU A 565 -16.99 52.04 -0.05
N ASN A 566 -18.18 52.66 -0.07
CA ASN A 566 -18.70 53.34 -1.24
C ASN A 566 -19.11 54.76 -0.86
#